data_AF-A0A7D5KL74-F1
#
_entry.id   AF-A0A7D5KL74-F1
#
_cell.length_a   1.000
_cell.length_b   1.000
_cell.length_c   1.000
_cell.angle_alpha   90.00
_cell.angle_beta   90.00
_cell.angle_gamma   90.00
#
_symmetry.space_group_name_H-M   'P 1'
#
loop_
_entity.id
_entity.type
_entity.pdbx_description
1 polymer ?
#
loop_
_entity_poly.entity_id
_entity_poly.type
_entity_poly.pdbx_seq_one_letter_code
_entity_poly.pdbx_strand_id
1 'polypeptide(L)'
;MGPPPLQLWDASLPPEWIATFVQATDVLSALIGLFIAYQAYRGYRRNDSRPMLFIAVGFALALAVPFLLLLLYVALPFVSEPIAAVLGQCSQVTGLLTILYALRMPS
;
A
#
# COMPACT_ATOMS: atom_id res chain seq x y z
N MET A 1 20.58 2.89 -49.12
CA MET A 1 20.12 3.68 -47.96
C MET A 1 18.91 2.97 -47.40
N GLY A 2 19.06 2.20 -46.31
CA GLY A 2 17.92 1.59 -45.62
C GLY A 2 17.09 2.68 -44.93
N PRO A 3 15.77 2.50 -44.76
CA PRO A 3 14.98 3.43 -43.99
C PRO A 3 15.58 3.57 -42.57
N PRO A 4 15.60 4.78 -41.99
CA PRO A 4 16.05 4.95 -40.61
C PRO A 4 15.22 4.04 -39.69
N PRO A 5 15.84 3.39 -38.69
CA PRO A 5 15.11 2.54 -37.77
C PRO A 5 14.00 3.37 -37.12
N LEU A 6 12.77 2.96 -37.35
CA LEU A 6 11.59 3.56 -36.76
C LEU A 6 11.70 3.38 -35.24
N GLN A 7 11.96 4.47 -34.51
CA GLN A 7 11.85 4.60 -33.04
C GLN A 7 10.38 4.44 -32.59
N LEU A 8 9.73 3.34 -32.98
CA LEU A 8 8.37 2.99 -32.57
C LEU A 8 8.35 2.41 -31.15
N TRP A 9 9.52 2.13 -30.57
CA TRP A 9 9.66 1.43 -29.30
C TRP A 9 9.79 2.37 -28.09
N ASP A 10 10.27 3.61 -28.29
CA ASP A 10 10.34 4.62 -27.22
C ASP A 10 8.93 5.08 -26.78
N ALA A 11 7.92 4.91 -27.64
CA ALA A 11 6.54 5.34 -27.40
C ALA A 11 5.77 4.45 -26.40
N SER A 12 6.27 3.24 -26.09
CA SER A 12 5.59 2.30 -25.17
C SER A 12 6.01 2.44 -23.72
N LEU A 13 7.07 3.20 -23.41
CA LEU A 13 7.45 3.48 -22.03
C LEU A 13 6.63 4.68 -21.54
N PRO A 14 5.97 4.59 -20.37
CA PRO A 14 5.29 5.73 -19.80
C PRO A 14 6.33 6.86 -19.61
N PRO A 15 5.99 8.11 -19.99
CA PRO A 15 6.86 9.25 -19.74
C PRO A 15 7.40 9.24 -18.30
N GLU A 16 8.66 9.61 -18.12
CA GLU A 16 9.37 9.61 -16.83
C GLU A 16 8.65 10.39 -15.72
N TRP A 17 7.92 11.44 -16.09
CA TRP A 17 7.10 12.22 -15.16
C TRP A 17 5.92 11.40 -14.62
N ILE A 18 5.37 10.45 -15.39
CA ILE A 18 4.31 9.54 -14.93
C ILE A 18 4.87 8.61 -13.85
N ALA A 19 6.02 7.99 -14.10
CA ALA A 19 6.65 7.09 -13.14
C ALA A 19 6.97 7.81 -11.82
N THR A 20 7.53 9.03 -11.93
CA THR A 20 7.83 9.88 -10.76
C THR A 20 6.56 10.25 -10.00
N PHE A 21 5.49 10.61 -10.71
CA PHE A 21 4.22 10.97 -10.11
C PHE A 21 3.58 9.78 -9.37
N VAL A 22 3.54 8.60 -10.00
CA VAL A 22 3.02 7.37 -9.39
C VAL A 22 3.77 7.06 -8.10
N GLN A 23 5.11 7.07 -8.15
CA GLN A 23 5.94 6.81 -6.98
C GLN A 23 5.71 7.83 -5.85
N ALA A 24 5.57 9.11 -6.19
CA ALA A 24 5.25 10.16 -5.22
C ALA A 24 3.87 9.95 -4.58
N THR A 25 2.86 9.59 -5.37
CA THR A 25 1.51 9.31 -4.86
C THR A 25 1.44 8.04 -4.02
N ASP A 26 2.23 7.01 -4.32
CA ASP A 26 2.31 5.80 -3.52
C ASP A 26 2.90 6.09 -2.14
N VAL A 27 4.01 6.85 -2.09
CA VAL A 27 4.62 7.29 -0.83
C VAL A 27 3.65 8.16 -0.03
N LEU A 28 2.97 9.10 -0.67
CA LEU A 28 1.99 9.96 0.00
C LEU A 28 0.82 9.14 0.56
N SER A 29 0.27 8.21 -0.22
CA SER A 29 -0.83 7.33 0.18
C SER A 29 -0.44 6.49 1.40
N ALA A 30 0.80 5.99 1.42
CA ALA A 30 1.32 5.25 2.56
C ALA A 30 1.48 6.10 3.83
N LEU A 31 2.01 7.32 3.70
CA LEU A 31 2.13 8.26 4.83
C LEU A 31 0.75 8.60 5.41
N ILE A 32 -0.23 8.86 4.54
CA ILE A 32 -1.63 9.10 4.95
C ILE A 32 -2.19 7.86 5.65
N GLY A 33 -1.98 6.68 5.09
CA GLY A 33 -2.42 5.42 5.70
C GLY A 33 -1.83 5.16 7.08
N LEU A 34 -0.54 5.42 7.26
CA LEU A 34 0.14 5.30 8.54
C LEU A 34 -0.39 6.32 9.56
N PHE A 35 -0.65 7.55 9.12
CA PHE A 35 -1.25 8.58 9.95
C PHE A 35 -2.66 8.19 10.42
N ILE A 36 -3.50 7.65 9.52
CA ILE A 36 -4.83 7.14 9.86
C ILE A 36 -4.73 6.01 10.88
N ALA A 37 -3.83 5.05 10.67
CA ALA A 37 -3.60 3.94 11.61
C ALA A 37 -3.16 4.45 13.00
N TYR A 38 -2.25 5.43 13.05
CA TYR A 38 -1.82 6.07 14.28
C TYR A 38 -2.97 6.77 15.02
N GLN A 39 -3.83 7.50 14.29
CA GLN A 39 -4.99 8.16 14.87
C GLN A 39 -6.01 7.15 15.41
N ALA A 40 -6.25 6.06 14.68
CA ALA A 40 -7.13 4.98 15.13
C ALA A 40 -6.61 4.32 16.42
N TYR A 41 -5.31 4.04 16.48
CA TYR A 41 -4.66 3.52 17.70
C TYR A 41 -4.76 4.49 18.87
N ARG A 42 -4.51 5.79 18.63
CA ARG A 42 -4.64 6.82 19.66
C ARG A 42 -6.07 6.95 20.17
N GLY A 43 -7.06 6.81 19.30
CA GLY A 43 -8.48 6.78 19.67
C GLY A 43 -8.85 5.54 20.47
N TYR A 44 -8.35 4.35 20.08
CA TYR A 44 -8.51 3.12 20.87
C TYR A 44 -7.97 3.31 22.30
N ARG A 45 -6.75 3.82 22.44
CA ARG A 45 -6.13 4.07 23.75
C ARG A 45 -6.91 5.07 24.61
N ARG A 46 -7.74 5.93 24.02
CA ARG A 46 -8.54 6.94 24.74
C ARG A 46 -9.94 6.48 25.12
N ASN A 47 -10.55 5.60 24.33
CA ASN A 47 -11.97 5.24 24.48
C ASN A 47 -12.22 3.75 24.79
N ASP A 48 -11.19 2.90 24.84
CA ASP A 48 -11.25 1.45 25.16
C ASP A 48 -12.28 0.62 24.36
N SER A 49 -12.73 1.17 23.22
CA SER A 49 -13.71 0.52 22.37
C SER A 49 -13.06 -0.58 21.53
N ARG A 50 -13.39 -1.84 21.85
CA ARG A 50 -12.90 -3.05 21.15
C ARG A 50 -13.05 -2.99 19.62
N PRO A 51 -14.14 -2.44 19.03
CA PRO A 51 -14.24 -2.27 17.58
C PRO A 51 -13.15 -1.36 16.98
N MET A 52 -12.68 -0.37 17.73
CA MET A 52 -11.69 0.60 17.27
C MET A 52 -10.30 -0.03 17.10
N LEU A 53 -10.00 -1.07 17.89
CA LEU A 53 -8.78 -1.86 17.78
C LEU A 53 -8.74 -2.65 16.45
N PHE A 54 -9.86 -3.29 16.08
CA PHE A 54 -9.97 -4.02 14.82
C PHE A 54 -9.87 -3.08 13.61
N ILE A 55 -10.44 -1.87 13.69
CA ILE A 55 -10.25 -0.85 12.65
C ILE A 55 -8.77 -0.48 12.52
N ALA A 56 -8.07 -0.23 13.63
CA ALA A 56 -6.65 0.11 13.61
C ALA A 56 -5.78 -1.01 13.01
N VAL A 57 -6.01 -2.26 13.42
CA VAL A 57 -5.32 -3.43 12.85
C VAL A 57 -5.63 -3.59 11.36
N GLY A 58 -6.90 -3.39 10.99
CA GLY A 58 -7.33 -3.44 9.60
C GLY A 58 -6.64 -2.40 8.72
N PHE A 59 -6.48 -1.16 9.19
CA PHE A 59 -5.70 -0.14 8.48
C PHE A 59 -4.20 -0.46 8.42
N ALA A 60 -3.62 -1.00 9.50
CA ALA A 60 -2.22 -1.42 9.50
C ALA A 60 -1.95 -2.51 8.45
N LEU A 61 -2.81 -3.52 8.38
CA LEU A 61 -2.73 -4.58 7.37
C LEU A 61 -3.03 -4.07 5.96
N ALA A 62 -3.97 -3.13 5.81
CA ALA A 62 -4.38 -2.63 4.51
C ALA A 62 -3.39 -1.63 3.89
N LEU A 63 -2.68 -0.85 4.70
CA LEU A 63 -1.86 0.26 4.21
C LEU A 63 -0.40 0.15 4.65
N ALA A 64 -0.14 -0.07 5.94
CA ALA A 64 1.23 -0.06 6.47
C ALA A 64 2.03 -1.29 6.03
N VAL A 65 1.46 -2.49 6.09
CA VAL A 65 2.16 -3.73 5.72
C VAL A 65 2.50 -3.80 4.22
N PRO A 66 1.57 -3.52 3.27
CA PRO A 66 1.89 -3.51 1.85
C PRO A 66 2.96 -2.48 1.50
N PHE A 67 2.90 -1.30 2.12
CA PHE A 67 3.94 -0.28 1.94
C PHE A 67 5.29 -0.73 2.49
N LEU A 68 5.31 -1.37 3.66
CA LEU A 68 6.54 -1.91 4.24
C LEU A 68 7.15 -3.00 3.35
N LEU A 69 6.31 -3.86 2.75
CA LEU A 69 6.75 -4.88 1.79
C LEU A 69 7.34 -4.26 0.53
N LEU A 70 6.73 -3.18 0.02
CA LEU A 70 7.27 -2.41 -1.10
C LEU A 70 8.63 -1.81 -0.75
N LEU A 71 8.73 -1.15 0.42
CA LEU A 71 9.99 -0.57 0.88
C LEU A 71 11.08 -1.63 1.05
N LEU A 72 10.71 -2.81 1.58
CA LEU A 72 11.60 -3.94 1.75
C LEU A 72 12.09 -4.49 0.41
N TYR A 73 11.20 -4.58 -0.60
CA TYR A 73 11.56 -4.94 -1.97
C TYR A 73 12.55 -3.95 -2.58
N VAL A 74 12.30 -2.65 -2.42
CA VAL A 74 13.22 -1.60 -2.93
C VAL A 74 14.57 -1.63 -2.21
N ALA A 75 14.58 -1.94 -0.92
CA ALA A 75 15.80 -1.95 -0.10
C ALA A 75 16.62 -3.25 -0.25
N LEU A 76 15.98 -4.39 -0.53
CA LEU A 76 16.61 -5.70 -0.57
C LEU A 76 16.64 -6.27 -1.99
N PRO A 77 17.81 -6.37 -2.65
CA PRO A 77 17.93 -6.79 -4.04
C PRO A 77 17.62 -8.28 -4.29
N PHE A 78 17.38 -9.06 -3.24
CA PHE A 78 17.08 -10.51 -3.31
C PHE A 78 15.60 -10.84 -3.15
N VAL A 79 14.74 -9.84 -2.92
CA VAL A 79 13.28 -10.05 -2.81
C VAL A 79 12.67 -10.05 -4.21
N SER A 80 11.89 -11.08 -4.53
CA SER A 80 11.20 -11.13 -5.82
C SER A 80 9.93 -10.26 -5.79
N GLU A 81 9.81 -9.39 -6.81
CA GLU A 81 8.65 -8.52 -7.02
C GLU A 81 7.31 -9.26 -6.92
N PRO A 82 7.06 -10.39 -7.63
CA PRO A 82 5.77 -11.05 -7.58
C PRO A 82 5.42 -11.58 -6.18
N ILE A 83 6.40 -11.98 -5.36
CA ILE A 83 6.14 -12.44 -3.99
C ILE A 83 5.72 -11.26 -3.12
N ALA A 84 6.44 -10.13 -3.20
CA ALA A 84 6.10 -8.92 -2.45
C ALA A 84 4.71 -8.40 -2.83
N ALA A 85 4.36 -8.42 -4.12
CA ALA A 85 3.05 -8.03 -4.62
C ALA A 85 1.93 -8.93 -4.09
N VAL A 86 2.09 -10.25 -4.15
CA VAL A 86 1.10 -11.21 -3.64
C VAL A 86 0.91 -11.05 -2.12
N LEU A 87 2.00 -10.93 -1.36
CA LEU A 87 1.93 -10.71 0.09
C LEU A 87 1.24 -9.38 0.42
N GLY A 88 1.55 -8.31 -0.31
CA GLY A 88 0.89 -7.03 -0.18
C GLY A 88 -0.60 -7.12 -0.45
N GLN A 89 -1.00 -7.82 -1.52
CA GLN A 89 -2.41 -8.00 -1.87
C GLN A 89 -3.17 -8.83 -0.83
N CYS A 90 -2.57 -9.93 -0.36
CA CYS A 90 -3.14 -10.73 0.73
C CYS A 90 -3.34 -9.89 1.99
N SER A 91 -2.32 -9.12 2.38
CA SER A 91 -2.40 -8.22 3.54
C SER A 91 -3.52 -7.18 3.38
N GLN A 92 -3.68 -6.60 2.19
CA GLN A 92 -4.77 -5.68 1.88
C GLN A 92 -6.14 -6.31 2.08
N VAL A 93 -6.36 -7.48 1.51
CA VAL A 93 -7.63 -8.20 1.64
C VAL A 93 -7.92 -8.53 3.10
N THR A 94 -6.94 -9.04 3.85
CA THR A 94 -7.11 -9.33 5.28
C THR A 94 -7.39 -8.07 6.09
N GLY A 95 -6.73 -6.95 5.78
CA GLY A 95 -6.98 -5.66 6.40
C GLY A 95 -8.41 -5.18 6.17
N LEU A 96 -8.89 -5.21 4.93
CA LEU A 96 -10.27 -4.83 4.57
C LEU A 96 -11.31 -5.73 5.26
N LEU A 97 -11.08 -7.04 5.31
CA LEU A 97 -11.95 -7.98 6.04
C LEU A 97 -11.99 -7.67 7.54
N THR A 98 -10.87 -7.27 8.12
CA THR A 98 -10.77 -6.89 9.54
C THR A 98 -11.55 -5.60 9.83
N ILE A 99 -11.46 -4.60 8.94
CA ILE A 99 -12.25 -3.37 9.04
C ILE A 99 -13.75 -3.69 8.93
N LEU A 100 -14.14 -4.52 7.95
CA LEU A 100 -15.53 -4.93 7.76
C LEU A 100 -16.08 -5.68 8.98
N TYR A 101 -15.28 -6.56 9.59
CA TYR A 101 -15.62 -7.24 10.82
C TYR A 101 -15.84 -6.25 11.97
N ALA A 102 -14.95 -5.26 12.11
CA ALA A 102 -15.07 -4.24 13.14
C ALA A 102 -16.38 -3.44 13.02
N LEU A 103 -16.78 -3.10 11.79
CA LEU A 103 -18.04 -2.38 11.51
C LEU A 103 -19.28 -3.22 11.78
N ARG A 104 -19.17 -4.55 11.68
CA ARG A 104 -20.24 -5.49 12.02
C ARG A 104 -20.35 -5.77 13.52
N MET A 105 -19.35 -5.39 14.30
CA MET A 105 -19.32 -5.68 15.73
C MET A 105 -20.31 -4.77 16.46
N PRO A 106 -21.30 -5.32 17.20
CA PRO A 106 -22.22 -4.51 17.99
C PRO A 106 -21.42 -3.76 19.07
N SER A 107 -21.60 -2.43 19.09
CA SER A 107 -21.04 -1.53 20.10
C SER A 107 -21.95 -1.42 21.31
#